data_AF-A0A9X1GHY8-F1
#
_entry.id   AF-A0A9X1GHY8-F1
#
_cell.length_a   1.000
_cell.length_b   1.000
_cell.length_c   1.000
_cell.angle_alpha   90.00
_cell.angle_beta   90.00
_cell.angle_gamma   90.00
#
_symmetry.space_group_name_H-M   'P 1'
#
loop_
_entity.id
_entity.type
_entity.pdbx_description
1 polymer ?
#
loop_
_entity_poly.entity_id
_entity_poly.type
_entity_poly.pdbx_seq_one_letter_code
_entity_poly.pdbx_strand_id
1 'polypeptide(L)'
;MSELSTQQQLKIQKAIRQAEDHLVTWIQDALDNRRSYGKLEESQFRNLVRVADTTESTEVIKNFLHYQVGRDEKWGRGQNSLAETIVSDINTRIKQKAKDIAKDAKSDDVNSIFLELTRRYLGYGARYLTYKLKGENQA
;
A
#
# COMPACT_ATOMS: atom_id res chain seq x y z
N MET A 1 10.48 -12.05 21.05
CA MET A 1 10.28 -12.53 19.67
C MET A 1 11.37 -13.54 19.39
N SER A 2 11.05 -14.76 18.96
CA SER A 2 12.10 -15.70 18.50
C SER A 2 12.72 -15.16 17.23
N GLU A 3 14.04 -15.10 17.16
CA GLU A 3 14.73 -14.72 15.93
C GLU A 3 14.37 -15.68 14.79
N LEU A 4 13.96 -15.14 13.64
CA LEU A 4 13.66 -15.93 12.46
C LEU A 4 14.94 -16.60 11.97
N SER A 5 14.89 -17.89 11.69
CA SER A 5 15.99 -18.58 11.02
C SER A 5 16.26 -17.99 9.64
N THR A 6 17.50 -18.07 9.17
CA THR A 6 17.89 -17.64 7.82
C THR A 6 16.99 -18.25 6.74
N GLN A 7 16.59 -19.51 6.90
CA GLN A 7 15.69 -20.17 5.94
C GLN A 7 14.28 -19.54 5.92
N GLN A 8 13.74 -19.17 7.09
CA GLN A 8 12.45 -18.48 7.18
C GLN A 8 12.53 -17.09 6.53
N GLN A 9 13.59 -16.32 6.83
CA GLN A 9 13.80 -15.00 6.25
C GLN A 9 13.88 -15.05 4.71
N LEU A 10 14.65 -15.99 4.16
CA LEU A 10 14.75 -16.17 2.70
C LEU A 10 13.43 -16.55 2.05
N LYS A 11 12.62 -17.41 2.70
CA LYS A 11 11.28 -17.76 2.22
C LYS A 11 10.36 -16.55 2.20
N ILE A 12 10.33 -15.77 3.28
CA ILE A 12 9.54 -14.54 3.37
C ILE A 12 9.94 -13.57 2.26
N GLN A 13 11.23 -13.29 2.08
CA GLN A 13 11.72 -12.37 1.06
C GLN A 13 11.42 -12.84 -0.37
N LYS A 14 11.44 -14.16 -0.64
CA LYS A 14 10.99 -14.71 -1.92
C LYS A 14 9.49 -14.51 -2.13
N ALA A 15 8.69 -14.79 -1.11
CA ALA A 15 7.24 -14.70 -1.20
C ALA A 15 6.73 -13.25 -1.30
N ILE A 16 7.41 -12.29 -0.64
CA ILE A 16 7.14 -10.85 -0.80
C ILE A 16 7.35 -10.44 -2.26
N ARG A 17 8.46 -10.85 -2.88
CA ARG A 17 8.72 -10.58 -4.31
C ARG A 17 7.65 -11.19 -5.21
N GLN A 18 7.20 -12.40 -4.93
CA GLN A 18 6.13 -13.04 -5.69
C GLN A 18 4.76 -12.37 -5.51
N ALA A 19 4.57 -11.60 -4.43
CA ALA A 19 3.35 -10.83 -4.23
C ALA A 19 3.33 -9.51 -5.01
N GLU A 20 4.45 -9.06 -5.59
CA GLU A 20 4.56 -7.74 -6.25
C GLU A 20 3.55 -7.56 -7.37
N ASP A 21 3.30 -8.57 -8.20
CA ASP A 21 2.29 -8.50 -9.28
C ASP A 21 0.90 -8.15 -8.74
N HIS A 22 0.51 -8.75 -7.61
CA HIS A 22 -0.75 -8.43 -6.95
C HIS A 22 -0.76 -7.02 -6.39
N LEU A 23 0.31 -6.61 -5.70
CA LEU A 23 0.39 -5.27 -5.10
C LEU A 23 0.31 -4.18 -6.17
N VAL A 24 1.04 -4.36 -7.28
CA VAL A 24 1.03 -3.45 -8.43
C VAL A 24 -0.37 -3.38 -9.03
N THR A 25 -0.99 -4.52 -9.31
CA THR A 25 -2.33 -4.56 -9.91
C THR A 25 -3.37 -3.87 -9.00
N TRP A 26 -3.38 -4.18 -7.70
CA TRP A 26 -4.35 -3.61 -6.77
C TRP A 26 -4.27 -2.09 -6.67
N ILE A 27 -3.07 -1.51 -6.59
CA ILE A 27 -2.94 -0.06 -6.52
C ILE A 27 -3.22 0.62 -7.86
N GLN A 28 -2.93 -0.04 -8.98
CA GLN A 28 -3.31 0.44 -10.30
C GLN A 28 -4.83 0.50 -10.44
N ASP A 29 -5.53 -0.59 -10.11
CA ASP A 29 -7.00 -0.64 -10.12
C ASP A 29 -7.62 0.49 -9.27
N ALA A 30 -7.05 0.74 -8.08
CA ALA A 30 -7.50 1.82 -7.21
C ALA A 30 -7.32 3.22 -7.85
N LEU A 31 -6.17 3.45 -8.49
CA LEU A 31 -5.83 4.72 -9.17
C LEU A 31 -6.49 4.88 -10.54
N ASP A 32 -6.96 3.79 -11.14
CA ASP A 32 -7.71 3.75 -12.40
C ASP A 32 -9.12 4.26 -12.28
N ASN A 33 -9.71 4.13 -11.10
CA ASN A 33 -10.96 4.79 -10.79
C ASN A 33 -10.76 6.31 -10.58
N ARG A 34 -10.62 7.08 -11.67
CA ARG A 34 -10.43 8.54 -11.61
C ARG A 34 -11.54 9.30 -10.88
N ARG A 35 -12.72 8.70 -10.72
CA ARG A 35 -13.85 9.30 -9.98
C ARG A 35 -13.69 9.17 -8.47
N SER A 36 -12.77 8.33 -7.99
CA SER A 36 -12.55 8.11 -6.56
C SER A 36 -11.66 9.16 -5.90
N TYR A 37 -11.07 10.11 -6.65
CA TYR A 37 -10.20 11.15 -6.12
C TYR A 37 -10.21 12.43 -6.96
N GLY A 38 -9.81 13.54 -6.33
CA GLY A 38 -9.76 14.85 -6.98
C GLY A 38 -8.44 15.13 -7.68
N LYS A 39 -7.98 16.38 -7.64
CA LYS A 39 -6.67 16.80 -8.16
C LYS A 39 -5.53 16.36 -7.24
N LEU A 40 -5.34 15.05 -7.11
CA LEU A 40 -4.27 14.45 -6.34
C LEU A 40 -2.92 14.70 -7.01
N GLU A 41 -2.00 15.33 -6.29
CA GLU A 41 -0.68 15.65 -6.79
C GLU A 41 0.35 14.59 -6.41
N GLU A 42 1.40 14.46 -7.22
CA GLU A 42 2.53 13.55 -6.95
C GLU A 42 3.16 13.80 -5.58
N SER A 43 3.28 15.07 -5.16
CA SER A 43 3.82 15.47 -3.86
C SER A 43 3.03 14.89 -2.68
N GLN A 44 1.72 14.79 -2.81
CA GLN A 44 0.83 14.32 -1.76
C GLN A 44 0.91 12.81 -1.59
N PHE A 45 0.95 12.08 -2.72
CA PHE A 45 1.16 10.65 -2.67
C PHE A 45 2.56 10.31 -2.15
N ARG A 46 3.60 11.06 -2.55
CA ARG A 46 4.95 10.90 -1.98
C ARG A 46 5.00 11.14 -0.47
N ASN A 47 4.18 12.06 0.06
CA ASN A 47 4.08 12.24 1.51
C ASN A 47 3.47 11.02 2.21
N LEU A 48 2.48 10.35 1.61
CA LEU A 48 1.95 9.08 2.10
C LEU A 48 3.03 8.00 2.13
N VAL A 49 3.81 7.86 1.05
CA VAL A 49 4.94 6.91 0.99
C VAL A 49 5.96 7.20 2.10
N ARG A 50 6.33 8.48 2.29
CA ARG A 50 7.23 8.86 3.39
C ARG A 50 6.68 8.51 4.77
N VAL A 51 5.37 8.69 5.01
CA VAL A 51 4.74 8.26 6.26
C VAL A 51 4.89 6.75 6.44
N ALA A 52 4.62 5.97 5.39
CA ALA A 52 4.77 4.52 5.42
C ALA A 52 6.21 4.08 5.70
N ASP A 53 7.21 4.74 5.12
CA ASP A 53 8.62 4.40 5.28
C ASP A 53 9.18 4.74 6.68
N THR A 54 8.56 5.69 7.38
CA THR A 54 9.06 6.19 8.69
C THR A 54 8.34 5.60 9.90
N THR A 55 7.19 4.93 9.69
CA THR A 55 6.39 4.35 10.76
C THR A 55 6.51 2.84 10.80
N GLU A 56 6.43 2.26 12.00
CA GLU A 56 6.33 0.82 12.23
C GLU A 56 4.88 0.33 12.38
N SER A 57 3.90 1.17 12.03
CA SER A 57 2.47 0.88 12.22
C SER A 57 1.64 1.16 10.98
N THR A 58 0.98 0.13 10.45
CA THR A 58 0.01 0.29 9.36
C THR A 58 -1.22 1.09 9.80
N GLU A 59 -1.53 1.15 11.10
CA GLU A 59 -2.60 2.03 11.63
C GLU A 59 -2.25 3.51 11.47
N VAL A 60 -0.98 3.89 11.62
CA VAL A 60 -0.53 5.28 11.40
C VAL A 60 -0.70 5.68 9.94
N ILE A 61 -0.40 4.76 9.00
CA ILE A 61 -0.60 4.96 7.57
C ILE A 61 -2.09 5.16 7.25
N LYS A 62 -2.96 4.31 7.79
CA LYS A 62 -4.42 4.43 7.61
C LYS A 62 -4.97 5.71 8.22
N ASN A 63 -4.51 6.07 9.42
CA ASN A 63 -4.91 7.31 10.08
C ASN A 63 -4.48 8.55 9.27
N PHE A 64 -3.29 8.52 8.65
CA PHE A 64 -2.87 9.57 7.72
C PHE A 64 -3.86 9.72 6.56
N LEU A 65 -4.29 8.61 5.93
CA LEU A 65 -5.28 8.64 4.85
C LEU A 65 -6.62 9.22 5.30
N HIS A 66 -7.16 8.76 6.43
CA HIS A 66 -8.41 9.31 6.98
C HIS A 66 -8.29 10.80 7.29
N TYR A 67 -7.15 11.25 7.83
CA TYR A 67 -6.88 12.67 8.04
C TYR A 67 -6.86 13.45 6.72
N GLN A 68 -6.25 12.93 5.66
CA GLN A 68 -6.25 13.59 4.35
C GLN A 68 -7.68 13.74 3.80
N VAL A 69 -8.51 12.71 3.91
CA VAL A 69 -9.94 12.75 3.50
C VAL A 69 -10.73 13.81 4.27
N GLY A 70 -10.46 13.96 5.57
CA GLY A 70 -11.13 14.96 6.41
C GLY A 70 -10.72 16.40 6.09
N ARG A 71 -9.54 16.61 5.48
CA ARG A 71 -8.98 17.94 5.23
C ARG A 71 -9.20 18.45 3.80
N ASP A 72 -9.23 17.56 2.81
CA ASP A 72 -9.29 17.91 1.39
C ASP A 72 -9.96 16.79 0.58
N GLU A 73 -10.54 17.13 -0.57
CA GLU A 73 -11.19 16.18 -1.48
C GLU A 73 -10.23 15.49 -2.45
N LYS A 74 -8.94 15.85 -2.41
CA LYS A 74 -7.93 15.28 -3.31
C LYS A 74 -7.78 13.77 -3.20
N TRP A 75 -8.10 13.17 -2.05
CA TRP A 75 -8.10 11.71 -1.87
C TRP A 75 -9.48 11.07 -2.06
N GLY A 76 -10.46 11.86 -2.49
CA GLY A 76 -11.87 11.49 -2.59
C GLY A 76 -12.65 11.72 -1.30
N ARG A 77 -13.96 11.46 -1.36
CA ARG A 77 -14.87 11.56 -0.20
C ARG A 77 -15.71 10.29 -0.05
N GLY A 78 -15.96 9.92 1.21
CA GLY A 78 -16.82 8.79 1.56
C GLY A 78 -16.23 7.41 1.20
N GLN A 79 -17.08 6.40 1.27
CA GLN A 79 -16.70 4.98 1.18
C GLN A 79 -16.13 4.54 -0.17
N ASN A 80 -16.35 5.32 -1.23
CA ASN A 80 -15.85 5.02 -2.58
C ASN A 80 -14.61 5.85 -2.95
N SER A 81 -13.99 6.52 -1.98
CA SER A 81 -12.80 7.31 -2.19
C SER A 81 -11.56 6.45 -2.43
N LEU A 82 -10.55 7.02 -3.06
CA LEU A 82 -9.24 6.38 -3.23
C LEU A 82 -8.64 6.02 -1.87
N ALA A 83 -8.73 6.94 -0.90
CA ALA A 83 -8.24 6.68 0.46
C ALA A 83 -8.92 5.46 1.10
N GLU A 84 -10.25 5.37 1.06
CA GLU A 84 -10.97 4.21 1.61
C GLU A 84 -10.66 2.92 0.84
N THR A 85 -10.43 3.01 -0.47
CA THR A 85 -10.00 1.85 -1.28
C THR A 85 -8.63 1.34 -0.83
N ILE A 86 -7.65 2.25 -0.66
CA ILE A 86 -6.32 1.90 -0.16
C ILE A 86 -6.40 1.32 1.27
N VAL A 87 -7.20 1.93 2.15
CA VAL A 87 -7.41 1.43 3.52
C VAL A 87 -8.03 0.03 3.50
N SER A 88 -8.98 -0.22 2.60
CA SER A 88 -9.61 -1.53 2.40
C SER A 88 -8.61 -2.56 1.90
N ASP A 89 -7.79 -2.24 0.89
CA ASP A 89 -6.74 -3.12 0.39
C ASP A 89 -5.75 -3.49 1.49
N ILE A 90 -5.33 -2.51 2.30
CA ILE A 90 -4.47 -2.72 3.48
C ILE A 90 -5.15 -3.69 4.46
N ASN A 91 -6.39 -3.42 4.86
CA ASN A 91 -7.10 -4.22 5.87
C ASN A 91 -7.45 -5.65 5.41
N THR A 92 -7.61 -5.85 4.11
CA THR A 92 -8.12 -7.10 3.54
C THR A 92 -7.04 -7.82 2.74
N ARG A 93 -6.81 -7.44 1.49
CA ARG A 93 -5.96 -8.15 0.53
C ARG A 93 -4.51 -8.25 0.98
N ILE A 94 -3.92 -7.14 1.43
CA ILE A 94 -2.52 -7.07 1.85
C ILE A 94 -2.34 -7.81 3.18
N LYS A 95 -3.24 -7.59 4.16
CA LYS A 95 -3.21 -8.31 5.43
C LYS A 95 -3.36 -9.82 5.26
N GLN A 96 -4.24 -10.26 4.36
CA GLN A 96 -4.40 -11.67 4.05
C GLN A 96 -3.13 -12.24 3.40
N LYS A 97 -2.56 -11.53 2.41
CA LYS A 97 -1.30 -11.95 1.79
C LYS A 97 -0.16 -12.07 2.80
N ALA A 98 -0.06 -11.14 3.75
CA ALA A 98 0.93 -11.20 4.82
C ALA A 98 0.76 -12.46 5.71
N LYS A 99 -0.48 -12.78 6.10
CA LYS A 99 -0.79 -14.00 6.86
C LYS A 99 -0.42 -15.27 6.08
N ASP A 100 -0.72 -15.31 4.79
CA ASP A 100 -0.41 -16.45 3.94
C ASP A 100 1.11 -16.66 3.85
N ILE A 101 1.88 -15.58 3.61
CA ILE A 101 3.35 -15.62 3.57
C ILE A 101 3.93 -16.10 4.91
N ALA A 102 3.45 -15.54 6.02
CA ALA A 102 3.90 -15.91 7.36
C ALA A 102 3.64 -17.40 7.63
N LYS A 103 2.44 -17.89 7.30
CA LYS A 103 2.06 -19.29 7.43
C LYS A 103 2.96 -20.22 6.60
N ASP A 104 3.19 -19.90 5.33
CA ASP A 104 4.03 -20.70 4.44
C ASP A 104 5.51 -20.73 4.87
N ALA A 105 5.98 -19.62 5.43
CA ALA A 105 7.30 -19.51 6.03
C ALA A 105 7.39 -20.15 7.42
N LYS A 106 6.27 -20.57 8.03
CA LYS A 106 6.20 -21.01 9.44
C LYS A 106 6.75 -19.93 10.40
N SER A 107 6.32 -18.69 10.19
CA SER A 107 6.72 -17.51 10.95
C SER A 107 5.50 -16.88 11.62
N ASP A 108 5.68 -16.36 12.82
CA ASP A 108 4.66 -15.57 13.52
C ASP A 108 4.78 -14.06 13.22
N ASP A 109 5.76 -13.65 12.42
CA ASP A 109 6.06 -12.25 12.09
C ASP A 109 5.16 -11.68 10.98
N VAL A 110 3.85 -11.76 11.20
CA VAL A 110 2.85 -11.24 10.26
C VAL A 110 2.97 -9.71 10.12
N ASN A 111 3.26 -9.01 11.22
CA ASN A 111 3.22 -7.55 11.25
C ASN A 111 4.32 -6.92 10.39
N SER A 112 5.55 -7.43 10.46
CA SER A 112 6.65 -6.90 9.64
C SER A 112 6.41 -7.17 8.16
N ILE A 113 5.92 -8.36 7.81
CA ILE A 113 5.53 -8.70 6.42
C ILE A 113 4.41 -7.77 5.95
N PHE A 114 3.40 -7.55 6.79
CA PHE A 114 2.25 -6.72 6.47
C PHE A 114 2.65 -5.26 6.19
N LEU A 115 3.53 -4.72 7.03
CA LEU A 115 4.07 -3.37 6.85
C LEU A 115 4.90 -3.26 5.57
N GLU A 116 5.78 -4.24 5.30
CA GLU A 116 6.62 -4.25 4.10
C GLU A 116 5.80 -4.33 2.82
N LEU A 117 4.77 -5.19 2.77
CA LEU A 117 3.86 -5.25 1.62
C LEU A 117 3.09 -3.93 1.43
N THR A 118 2.68 -3.28 2.52
CA THR A 118 2.00 -1.98 2.49
C THR A 118 2.92 -0.89 1.92
N ARG A 119 4.19 -0.82 2.37
CA ARG A 119 5.20 0.12 1.85
C ARG A 119 5.41 -0.07 0.35
N ARG A 120 5.56 -1.32 -0.11
CA ARG A 120 5.70 -1.65 -1.53
C ARG A 120 4.48 -1.24 -2.35
N TYR A 121 3.29 -1.61 -1.91
CA TYR A 121 2.02 -1.24 -2.54
C TYR A 121 1.91 0.28 -2.76
N LEU A 122 2.21 1.06 -1.72
CA LEU A 122 2.21 2.53 -1.82
C LEU A 122 3.33 3.05 -2.73
N GLY A 123 4.53 2.46 -2.67
CA GLY A 123 5.63 2.80 -3.55
C GLY A 123 5.30 2.59 -5.04
N TYR A 124 4.61 1.50 -5.38
CA TYR A 124 4.11 1.28 -6.75
C TYR A 124 3.02 2.29 -7.12
N GLY A 125 2.13 2.62 -6.19
CA GLY A 125 1.13 3.67 -6.38
C GLY A 125 1.71 5.02 -6.74
N ALA A 126 2.78 5.44 -6.04
CA ALA A 126 3.46 6.70 -6.37
C ALA A 126 4.02 6.70 -7.81
N ARG A 127 4.65 5.59 -8.24
CA ARG A 127 5.18 5.47 -9.61
C ARG A 127 4.06 5.50 -10.65
N TYR A 128 2.98 4.78 -10.39
CA TYR A 128 1.85 4.72 -11.31
C TYR A 128 1.12 6.06 -11.40
N LEU A 129 0.89 6.74 -10.27
CA LEU A 129 0.31 8.09 -10.28
C LEU A 129 1.16 9.06 -11.10
N THR A 130 2.50 8.98 -11.02
CA THR A 130 3.39 9.78 -11.87
C THR A 130 3.17 9.51 -13.35
N TYR A 131 3.08 8.24 -13.76
CA TYR A 131 2.72 7.86 -15.14
C TYR A 131 1.35 8.44 -15.54
N LYS A 132 0.35 8.29 -14.68
CA LYS A 132 -1.01 8.80 -14.88
C LYS A 132 -1.11 10.32 -14.99
N LEU A 133 -0.22 11.08 -14.35
CA LEU A 133 -0.24 12.54 -14.37
C LEU A 133 0.64 13.12 -15.48
N LYS A 134 1.74 12.46 -15.85
CA LYS A 134 2.73 12.97 -16.82
C LYS A 134 2.70 12.25 -18.16
N GLY A 135 2.43 10.95 -18.16
CA GLY A 135 2.40 10.10 -19.34
C GLY A 135 1.07 10.18 -20.10
N GLU A 136 -0.07 10.22 -19.40
CA GLU A 136 -1.39 10.36 -20.07
C GLU A 136 -1.63 11.78 -20.63
N ASN A 137 -1.06 12.82 -20.01
CA ASN A 137 -1.23 14.21 -20.44
C ASN A 137 -0.31 14.63 -21.62
N GLN A 138 0.43 13.68 -22.20
CA GLN A 138 1.29 13.90 -23.37
C GLN A 138 0.72 13.27 -24.66
N ALA A 139 -0.52 12.75 -24.63
CA ALA A 139 -1.24 12.19 -25.77
C ALA A 139 -2.28 13.17 -26.34
#